data_AF-A0A937P8W7-F1
#
_entry.id   AF-A0A937P8W7-F1
#
_cell.length_a   1.000
_cell.length_b   1.000
_cell.length_c   1.000
_cell.angle_alpha   90.00
_cell.angle_beta   90.00
_cell.angle_gamma   90.00
#
_symmetry.space_group_name_H-M   'P 1'
#
loop_
_entity.id
_entity.type
_entity.pdbx_description
1 polymer ?
#
loop_
_entity_poly.entity_id
_entity_poly.type
_entity_poly.pdbx_seq_one_letter_code
_entity_poly.pdbx_strand_id
1 'polypeptide(L)'
;MKIKLVREGIFPITKDKDGNRVPNPPETGYAFPGTIQGEGKEAGIPVLFVRTSGCNLRCTWETDNGEISICDTPYASHDPVEFEEWEVGDIVETLRQNCATIKHLVISGGEPTIQPAPLVELARSVKQKLGLHITLETNGVYFIPELTQWIDLFSISPKLSSSEPTKVKNKQLEVPVDPSYIRDHKKFRRNITAIQKYINACMAPGSYYGDQPDKSRKKKDSKDFQLKFVISRGSDIAEIENDFLLRLNFVENEDIMLMPAGGTQDFMQKTMQITAMYAVEKGWRFTPRLQIDLFDDTQNV
;
A
#
# COMPACT_ATOMS: atom_id res chain seq x y z
N MET A 1 12.17 -19.00 -8.08
CA MET A 1 12.60 -17.66 -7.58
C MET A 1 11.78 -17.39 -6.34
N LYS A 2 12.44 -17.04 -5.23
CA LYS A 2 11.79 -16.91 -3.92
C LYS A 2 11.49 -15.46 -3.55
N ILE A 3 10.36 -15.24 -2.90
CA ILE A 3 9.96 -13.97 -2.28
C ILE A 3 9.71 -14.20 -0.79
N LYS A 4 10.02 -13.20 0.05
CA LYS A 4 9.74 -13.22 1.48
C LYS A 4 8.37 -12.61 1.74
N LEU A 5 7.46 -13.42 2.26
CA LEU A 5 6.15 -12.98 2.73
C LEU A 5 6.14 -12.95 4.26
N VAL A 6 5.22 -12.19 4.85
CA VAL A 6 4.89 -12.40 6.27
C VAL A 6 4.32 -13.80 6.46
N ARG A 7 4.28 -14.32 7.70
CA ARG A 7 3.53 -15.55 7.98
C ARG A 7 2.09 -15.40 7.51
N GLU A 8 1.57 -16.43 6.85
CA GLU A 8 0.25 -16.41 6.23
C GLU A 8 0.07 -15.25 5.23
N GLY A 9 1.16 -14.82 4.58
CA GLY A 9 1.18 -13.66 3.69
C GLY A 9 0.45 -13.84 2.36
N ILE A 10 -0.34 -14.91 2.18
CA ILE A 10 -1.30 -15.07 1.08
C ILE A 10 -2.68 -15.28 1.73
N PHE A 11 -3.56 -14.29 1.63
CA PHE A 11 -4.82 -14.31 2.37
C PHE A 11 -5.92 -13.50 1.67
N PRO A 12 -7.19 -13.69 2.06
CA PRO A 12 -7.69 -14.84 2.82
C PRO A 12 -7.87 -16.05 1.90
N ILE A 13 -7.31 -17.21 2.29
CA ILE A 13 -7.34 -18.45 1.48
C ILE A 13 -8.06 -19.58 2.20
N THR A 14 -8.67 -20.49 1.44
CA THR A 14 -9.29 -21.72 1.96
C THR A 14 -8.63 -22.99 1.45
N LYS A 15 -7.73 -22.86 0.48
CA LYS A 15 -6.96 -23.95 -0.10
C LYS A 15 -5.48 -23.61 -0.24
N ASP A 16 -4.62 -24.60 -0.06
CA ASP A 16 -3.20 -24.50 -0.36
C ASP A 16 -2.91 -24.63 -1.87
N LYS A 17 -1.63 -24.64 -2.23
CA LYS A 17 -1.17 -24.81 -3.62
C LYS A 17 -1.54 -26.16 -4.24
N ASP A 18 -1.74 -27.20 -3.44
CA ASP A 18 -2.09 -28.53 -3.94
C ASP A 18 -3.63 -28.70 -4.01
N GLY A 19 -4.39 -27.66 -3.64
CA GLY A 19 -5.85 -27.65 -3.63
C GLY A 19 -6.47 -28.27 -2.38
N ASN A 20 -5.67 -28.66 -1.40
CA ASN A 20 -6.16 -29.17 -0.12
C ASN A 20 -6.70 -28.03 0.72
N ARG A 21 -7.69 -28.30 1.57
CA ARG A 21 -8.17 -27.29 2.52
C ARG A 21 -7.07 -26.94 3.52
N VAL A 22 -6.87 -25.64 3.74
CA VAL A 22 -6.01 -25.18 4.85
C VAL A 22 -6.67 -25.56 6.18
N PRO A 23 -5.87 -25.83 7.23
CA PRO A 23 -6.40 -26.36 8.50
C PRO A 23 -7.29 -25.36 9.25
N ASN A 24 -7.01 -24.06 9.11
CA ASN A 24 -7.75 -22.99 9.78
C ASN A 24 -8.62 -22.24 8.78
N PRO A 25 -9.87 -21.86 9.13
CA PRO A 25 -10.65 -20.97 8.30
C PRO A 25 -9.99 -19.58 8.20
N PRO A 26 -10.31 -18.79 7.16
CA PRO A 26 -9.90 -17.40 7.08
C PRO A 26 -10.34 -16.59 8.30
N GLU A 27 -9.51 -15.64 8.73
CA GLU A 27 -9.82 -14.71 9.84
C GLU A 27 -11.04 -13.82 9.55
N THR A 28 -11.44 -13.70 8.28
CA THR A 28 -12.70 -13.02 7.90
C THR A 28 -13.95 -13.74 8.42
N GLY A 29 -13.83 -14.98 8.89
CA GLY A 29 -14.94 -15.84 9.29
C GLY A 29 -15.72 -16.44 8.11
N TYR A 30 -15.26 -16.22 6.88
CA TYR A 30 -15.94 -16.72 5.68
C TYR A 30 -15.61 -18.20 5.41
N ALA A 31 -16.60 -18.94 4.91
CA ALA A 31 -16.40 -20.33 4.45
C ALA A 31 -15.74 -20.42 3.06
N PHE A 32 -15.41 -19.28 2.45
CA PHE A 32 -14.86 -19.11 1.11
C PHE A 32 -13.68 -18.12 1.16
N PRO A 33 -12.77 -18.12 0.16
CA PRO A 33 -11.60 -17.24 0.17
C PRO A 33 -11.96 -15.80 -0.17
N GLY A 34 -11.05 -14.88 0.14
CA GLY A 34 -11.17 -13.47 -0.21
C GLY A 34 -11.75 -12.57 0.87
N THR A 35 -11.57 -11.29 0.64
CA THR A 35 -12.12 -10.17 1.41
C THR A 35 -12.45 -9.02 0.46
N ILE A 36 -12.72 -7.83 0.99
CA ILE A 36 -12.83 -6.59 0.20
C ILE A 36 -11.58 -5.72 0.34
N GLN A 37 -11.17 -5.07 -0.75
CA GLN A 37 -10.20 -3.96 -0.65
C GLN A 37 -10.85 -2.87 0.20
N GLY A 38 -10.20 -2.48 1.29
CA GLY A 38 -10.76 -1.50 2.22
C GLY A 38 -10.39 -0.05 1.91
N GLU A 39 -9.46 0.17 0.99
CA GLU A 39 -8.84 1.48 0.77
C GLU A 39 -8.75 1.85 -0.73
N GLY A 40 -8.67 3.14 -1.03
CA GLY A 40 -8.38 3.65 -2.36
C GLY A 40 -9.57 3.74 -3.33
N LYS A 41 -9.27 3.90 -4.62
CA LYS A 41 -10.23 3.91 -5.74
C LYS A 41 -11.03 2.60 -5.83
N GLU A 42 -10.46 1.53 -5.31
CA GLU A 42 -10.98 0.18 -5.37
C GLU A 42 -11.65 -0.26 -4.06
N ALA A 43 -11.86 0.64 -3.11
CA ALA A 43 -12.56 0.30 -1.86
C ALA A 43 -13.92 -0.37 -2.15
N GLY A 44 -14.15 -1.55 -1.56
CA GLY A 44 -15.35 -2.36 -1.68
C GLY A 44 -15.30 -3.53 -2.67
N ILE A 45 -14.25 -3.67 -3.50
CA ILE A 45 -14.16 -4.78 -4.46
C ILE A 45 -13.62 -6.06 -3.80
N PRO A 46 -14.06 -7.27 -4.21
CA PRO A 46 -13.49 -8.52 -3.72
C PRO A 46 -12.03 -8.74 -4.17
N VAL A 47 -11.15 -9.08 -3.23
CA VAL A 47 -9.71 -9.24 -3.47
C VAL A 47 -9.10 -10.44 -2.73
N LEU A 48 -7.96 -10.89 -3.25
CA LEU A 48 -6.93 -11.62 -2.50
C LEU A 48 -5.75 -10.69 -2.25
N PHE A 49 -4.96 -10.98 -1.24
CA PHE A 49 -3.74 -10.27 -0.88
C PHE A 49 -2.52 -11.18 -0.96
N VAL A 50 -1.41 -10.59 -1.39
CA VAL A 50 -0.05 -11.10 -1.13
C VAL A 50 0.71 -10.01 -0.38
N ARG A 51 1.17 -10.33 0.84
CA ARG A 51 1.81 -9.39 1.77
C ARG A 51 3.29 -9.73 1.95
N THR A 52 4.16 -8.88 1.40
CA THR A 52 5.62 -9.02 1.52
C THR A 52 6.12 -8.65 2.91
N SER A 53 7.20 -9.30 3.33
CA SER A 53 7.90 -8.99 4.59
C SER A 53 9.07 -8.02 4.37
N GLY A 54 9.29 -7.14 5.34
CA GLY A 54 10.35 -6.14 5.38
C GLY A 54 9.92 -4.80 4.79
N CYS A 55 10.37 -3.70 5.39
CA CYS A 55 10.12 -2.34 4.90
C CYS A 55 11.38 -1.48 5.04
N ASN A 56 11.58 -0.54 4.11
CA ASN A 56 12.65 0.46 4.17
C ASN A 56 12.31 1.68 5.06
N LEU A 57 11.09 1.75 5.59
CA LEU A 57 10.61 2.81 6.48
C LEU A 57 10.09 2.23 7.81
N ARG A 58 10.03 3.06 8.84
CA ARG A 58 9.49 2.77 10.18
C ARG A 58 8.52 3.88 10.57
N CYS A 59 7.34 3.88 9.97
CA CYS A 59 6.38 4.97 10.10
C CYS A 59 5.79 5.01 11.53
N THR A 60 5.81 6.20 12.15
CA THR A 60 5.16 6.49 13.44
C THR A 60 4.45 7.83 13.34
N TRP A 61 3.13 7.79 13.15
CA TRP A 61 2.26 8.97 13.04
C TRP A 61 2.12 9.69 14.37
N GLU A 62 1.85 10.98 14.28
CA GLU A 62 1.63 11.87 15.41
C GLU A 62 0.56 12.89 15.05
N THR A 63 -0.45 13.00 15.92
CA THR A 63 -1.54 13.98 15.82
C THR A 63 -1.12 15.34 16.38
N ASP A 64 -1.96 16.38 16.18
CA ASP A 64 -1.70 17.73 16.68
C ASP A 64 -1.60 17.82 18.23
N ASN A 65 -2.23 16.90 18.95
CA ASN A 65 -2.16 16.81 20.42
C ASN A 65 -1.00 15.90 20.92
N GLY A 66 -0.18 15.38 20.02
CA GLY A 66 1.01 14.57 20.36
C GLY A 66 0.73 13.09 20.63
N GLU A 67 -0.49 12.60 20.38
CA GLU A 67 -0.77 11.16 20.39
C GLU A 67 -0.08 10.49 19.22
N ILE A 68 0.44 9.28 19.43
CA ILE A 68 1.21 8.56 18.41
C ILE A 68 0.52 7.25 18.02
N SER A 69 0.74 6.86 16.77
CA SER A 69 0.37 5.54 16.27
C SER A 69 1.49 4.98 15.39
N ILE A 70 1.84 3.72 15.58
CA ILE A 70 2.80 3.01 14.71
C ILE A 70 2.13 2.55 13.41
N CYS A 71 2.93 2.03 12.47
CA CYS A 71 2.41 1.27 11.33
C CYS A 71 1.35 0.26 11.79
N ASP A 72 0.20 0.24 11.12
CA ASP A 72 -0.90 -0.74 11.31
C ASP A 72 -0.47 -2.18 10.99
N THR A 73 0.55 -2.37 10.15
CA THR A 73 1.24 -3.66 9.99
C THR A 73 2.69 -3.58 10.48
N PRO A 74 2.92 -3.48 11.80
CA PRO A 74 4.26 -3.34 12.36
C PRO A 74 5.05 -4.65 12.23
N TYR A 75 4.39 -5.81 12.23
CA TYR A 75 5.00 -7.12 12.01
C TYR A 75 5.60 -7.28 10.59
N ALA A 76 5.08 -6.55 9.60
CA ALA A 76 5.64 -6.56 8.25
C ALA A 76 6.74 -5.50 8.06
N SER A 77 6.82 -4.52 8.95
CA SER A 77 7.67 -3.32 8.80
C SER A 77 8.66 -3.12 9.93
N HIS A 78 8.18 -2.90 11.15
CA HIS A 78 8.95 -2.57 12.34
C HIS A 78 9.73 -3.74 12.89
N ASP A 79 9.10 -4.90 12.94
CA ASP A 79 9.67 -6.13 13.48
C ASP A 79 9.46 -7.31 12.53
N PRO A 80 10.08 -7.31 11.33
CA PRO A 80 9.91 -8.37 10.34
C PRO A 80 10.76 -9.59 10.69
N VAL A 81 10.65 -10.09 11.93
CA VAL A 81 11.42 -11.23 12.44
C VAL A 81 10.87 -12.54 11.88
N GLU A 82 9.54 -12.65 11.79
CA GLU A 82 8.87 -13.83 11.27
C GLU A 82 8.51 -13.63 9.79
N PHE A 83 9.13 -14.41 8.89
CA PHE A 83 8.82 -14.44 7.46
C PHE A 83 8.93 -15.85 6.90
N GLU A 84 8.26 -16.07 5.77
CA GLU A 84 8.34 -17.30 5.00
C GLU A 84 8.89 -17.02 3.60
N GLU A 85 9.76 -17.91 3.12
CA GLU A 85 10.22 -17.87 1.74
C GLU A 85 9.31 -18.73 0.86
N TRP A 86 8.65 -18.08 -0.09
CA TRP A 86 7.75 -18.72 -1.03
C TRP A 86 8.34 -18.74 -2.44
N GLU A 87 8.30 -19.89 -3.11
CA GLU A 87 8.52 -19.93 -4.55
C GLU A 87 7.37 -19.21 -5.25
N VAL A 88 7.67 -18.28 -6.17
CA VAL A 88 6.63 -17.54 -6.90
C VAL A 88 5.61 -18.48 -7.59
N GLY A 89 6.08 -19.63 -8.08
CA GLY A 89 5.19 -20.64 -8.68
C GLY A 89 4.15 -21.18 -7.70
N ASP A 90 4.54 -21.41 -6.45
CA ASP A 90 3.65 -21.90 -5.39
C ASP A 90 2.62 -20.83 -5.01
N ILE A 91 3.01 -19.55 -4.95
CA ILE A 91 2.08 -18.44 -4.72
C ILE A 91 1.01 -18.41 -5.81
N VAL A 92 1.44 -18.49 -7.08
CA VAL A 92 0.52 -18.44 -8.23
C VAL A 92 -0.45 -19.62 -8.21
N GLU A 93 0.01 -20.80 -7.79
CA GLU A 93 -0.87 -21.95 -7.65
C GLU A 93 -1.86 -21.78 -6.50
N THR A 94 -1.41 -21.34 -5.31
CA THR A 94 -2.31 -21.01 -4.19
C THR A 94 -3.37 -20.00 -4.62
N LEU A 95 -2.98 -18.93 -5.34
CA LEU A 95 -3.93 -17.95 -5.86
C LEU A 95 -4.94 -18.59 -6.83
N ARG A 96 -4.49 -19.47 -7.73
CA ARG A 96 -5.38 -20.20 -8.66
C ARG A 96 -6.46 -20.98 -7.92
N GLN A 97 -6.10 -21.64 -6.81
CA GLN A 97 -7.04 -22.44 -6.03
C GLN A 97 -8.11 -21.59 -5.31
N ASN A 98 -7.89 -20.27 -5.18
CA ASN A 98 -8.71 -19.37 -4.38
C ASN A 98 -9.36 -18.21 -5.18
N CYS A 99 -9.02 -18.01 -6.46
CA CYS A 99 -9.47 -16.85 -7.24
C CYS A 99 -10.67 -17.12 -8.19
N ALA A 100 -11.52 -18.10 -7.89
CA ALA A 100 -12.60 -18.50 -8.80
C ALA A 100 -13.54 -17.33 -9.15
N THR A 101 -14.09 -16.67 -8.13
CA THR A 101 -14.96 -15.49 -8.26
C THR A 101 -14.20 -14.17 -8.12
N ILE A 102 -13.03 -14.18 -7.51
CA ILE A 102 -12.19 -13.00 -7.25
C ILE A 102 -11.35 -12.68 -8.48
N LYS A 103 -11.35 -11.41 -8.91
CA LYS A 103 -10.62 -10.95 -10.11
C LYS A 103 -9.49 -9.97 -9.80
N HIS A 104 -9.34 -9.56 -8.54
CA HIS A 104 -8.35 -8.60 -8.11
C HIS A 104 -7.38 -9.21 -7.09
N LEU A 105 -6.10 -8.88 -7.26
CA LEU A 105 -5.02 -9.19 -6.35
C LEU A 105 -4.40 -7.87 -5.89
N VAL A 106 -4.27 -7.71 -4.59
CA VAL A 106 -3.49 -6.62 -4.00
C VAL A 106 -2.14 -7.17 -3.54
N ILE A 107 -1.06 -6.65 -4.11
CA ILE A 107 0.30 -6.92 -3.63
C ILE A 107 0.72 -5.74 -2.78
N SER A 108 0.97 -5.99 -1.50
CA SER A 108 1.28 -4.98 -0.48
C SER A 108 2.33 -5.52 0.49
N GLY A 109 2.57 -4.83 1.60
CA GLY A 109 3.21 -5.37 2.80
C GLY A 109 4.03 -4.36 3.55
N GLY A 110 4.99 -4.85 4.34
CA GLY A 110 6.22 -4.07 4.36
C GLY A 110 6.67 -3.90 2.90
N GLU A 111 7.19 -2.73 2.54
CA GLU A 111 7.38 -2.26 1.16
C GLU A 111 7.74 -3.35 0.10
N PRO A 112 6.83 -3.72 -0.83
CA PRO A 112 7.09 -4.75 -1.84
C PRO A 112 8.30 -4.48 -2.71
N THR A 113 8.56 -3.21 -3.04
CA THR A 113 9.60 -2.83 -4.01
C THR A 113 11.03 -3.06 -3.50
N ILE A 114 11.22 -3.43 -2.23
CA ILE A 114 12.54 -3.87 -1.72
C ILE A 114 12.92 -5.28 -2.17
N GLN A 115 11.99 -6.03 -2.77
CA GLN A 115 12.21 -7.37 -3.32
C GLN A 115 12.01 -7.39 -4.85
N PRO A 116 12.82 -6.65 -5.64
CA PRO A 116 12.47 -6.28 -7.01
C PRO A 116 12.34 -7.46 -7.97
N ALA A 117 13.34 -8.33 -8.04
CA ALA A 117 13.34 -9.46 -8.97
C ALA A 117 12.16 -10.43 -8.74
N PRO A 118 11.92 -10.94 -7.51
CA PRO A 118 10.77 -11.81 -7.25
C PRO A 118 9.42 -11.10 -7.38
N LEU A 119 9.32 -9.81 -7.06
CA LEU A 119 8.08 -9.05 -7.23
C LEU A 119 7.69 -8.94 -8.71
N VAL A 120 8.66 -8.65 -9.60
CA VAL A 120 8.44 -8.62 -11.05
C VAL A 120 7.98 -9.97 -11.56
N GLU A 121 8.63 -11.05 -11.11
CA GLU A 121 8.25 -12.41 -11.50
C GLU A 121 6.84 -12.79 -11.03
N LEU A 122 6.47 -12.39 -9.81
CA LEU A 122 5.12 -12.61 -9.27
C LEU A 122 4.07 -11.88 -10.11
N ALA A 123 4.24 -10.58 -10.32
CA ALA A 123 3.29 -9.77 -11.09
C ALA A 123 3.13 -10.32 -12.52
N ARG A 124 4.25 -10.65 -13.18
CA ARG A 124 4.26 -11.27 -14.51
C ARG A 124 3.50 -12.60 -14.53
N SER A 125 3.83 -13.51 -13.60
CA SER A 125 3.23 -14.84 -13.55
C SER A 125 1.73 -14.79 -13.24
N VAL A 126 1.29 -13.94 -12.29
CA VAL A 126 -0.13 -13.74 -11.99
C VAL A 126 -0.86 -13.21 -13.21
N LYS A 127 -0.35 -12.15 -13.85
CA LYS A 127 -1.01 -11.52 -15.00
C LYS A 127 -1.13 -12.49 -16.18
N GLN A 128 -0.07 -13.25 -16.48
CA GLN A 128 -0.04 -14.18 -17.61
C GLN A 128 -0.86 -15.46 -17.38
N LYS A 129 -0.85 -16.02 -16.16
CA LYS A 129 -1.45 -17.33 -15.88
C LYS A 129 -2.88 -17.23 -15.32
N LEU A 130 -3.20 -16.17 -14.59
CA LEU A 130 -4.48 -16.02 -13.90
C LEU A 130 -5.30 -14.84 -14.44
N GLY A 131 -4.66 -13.87 -15.10
CA GLY A 131 -5.35 -12.72 -15.69
C GLY A 131 -5.97 -11.77 -14.66
N LEU A 132 -5.56 -11.82 -13.40
CA LEU A 132 -6.08 -10.94 -12.34
C LEU A 132 -5.69 -9.49 -12.60
N HIS A 133 -6.56 -8.57 -12.17
CA HIS A 133 -6.20 -7.17 -11.97
C HIS A 133 -5.23 -7.07 -10.79
N ILE A 134 -4.11 -6.40 -10.96
CA ILE A 134 -3.08 -6.29 -9.92
C ILE A 134 -2.96 -4.84 -9.45
N THR A 135 -3.23 -4.64 -8.17
CA THR A 135 -2.98 -3.38 -7.45
C THR A 135 -1.70 -3.54 -6.65
N LEU A 136 -0.71 -2.69 -6.92
CA LEU A 136 0.52 -2.63 -6.14
C LEU A 136 0.43 -1.48 -5.14
N GLU A 137 0.50 -1.80 -3.85
CA GLU A 137 0.65 -0.81 -2.80
C GLU A 137 2.13 -0.57 -2.48
N THR A 138 2.56 0.69 -2.49
CA THR A 138 3.95 1.07 -2.25
C THR A 138 4.03 2.43 -1.55
N ASN A 139 5.08 2.64 -0.77
CA ASN A 139 5.43 3.93 -0.20
C ASN A 139 6.05 4.91 -1.22
N GLY A 140 6.34 4.46 -2.44
CA GLY A 140 6.83 5.29 -3.54
C GLY A 140 8.30 5.67 -3.45
N VAL A 141 9.09 5.06 -2.55
CA VAL A 141 10.53 5.35 -2.43
C VAL A 141 11.33 4.76 -3.60
N TYR A 142 10.98 3.57 -4.06
CA TYR A 142 11.63 2.90 -5.20
C TYR A 142 10.66 2.75 -6.36
N PHE A 143 11.20 2.80 -7.58
CA PHE A 143 10.44 2.57 -8.81
C PHE A 143 11.11 1.45 -9.62
N ILE A 144 10.32 0.46 -10.03
CA ILE A 144 10.78 -0.69 -10.81
C ILE A 144 10.10 -0.64 -12.19
N PRO A 145 10.83 -0.26 -13.25
CA PRO A 145 10.28 -0.11 -14.60
C PRO A 145 9.52 -1.32 -15.13
N GLU A 146 9.99 -2.53 -14.83
CA GLU A 146 9.43 -3.79 -15.31
C GLU A 146 8.01 -4.04 -14.79
N LEU A 147 7.67 -3.52 -13.61
CA LEU A 147 6.32 -3.63 -13.05
C LEU A 147 5.28 -2.85 -13.87
N THR A 148 5.71 -1.82 -14.60
CA THR A 148 4.80 -1.01 -15.43
C THR A 148 4.09 -1.81 -16.51
N GLN A 149 4.58 -3.00 -16.88
CA GLN A 149 3.90 -3.87 -17.83
C GLN A 149 2.75 -4.65 -17.19
N TRP A 150 2.89 -5.04 -15.92
CA TRP A 150 2.05 -6.06 -15.28
C TRP A 150 1.05 -5.50 -14.27
N ILE A 151 1.33 -4.34 -13.67
CA ILE A 151 0.47 -3.70 -12.68
C ILE A 151 -0.60 -2.85 -13.38
N ASP A 152 -1.85 -2.97 -12.92
CA ASP A 152 -3.00 -2.23 -13.44
C ASP A 152 -3.24 -0.94 -12.65
N LEU A 153 -3.13 -1.01 -11.31
CA LEU A 153 -3.24 0.15 -10.43
C LEU A 153 -2.02 0.29 -9.53
N PHE A 154 -1.36 1.45 -9.58
CA PHE A 154 -0.34 1.83 -8.60
C PHE A 154 -0.98 2.63 -7.45
N SER A 155 -1.11 2.01 -6.28
CA SER A 155 -1.53 2.66 -5.04
C SER A 155 -0.30 3.18 -4.30
N ILE A 156 0.05 4.43 -4.58
CA ILE A 156 1.28 5.05 -4.06
C ILE A 156 0.90 5.83 -2.81
N SER A 157 1.54 5.53 -1.68
CA SER A 157 1.30 6.21 -0.42
C SER A 157 2.58 6.90 0.07
N PRO A 158 2.90 8.10 -0.42
CA PRO A 158 4.04 8.85 0.06
C PRO A 158 3.89 9.16 1.56
N LYS A 159 4.99 9.08 2.30
CA LYS A 159 4.99 9.23 3.76
C LYS A 159 5.35 10.67 4.17
N LEU A 160 4.50 11.28 4.99
CA LEU A 160 4.59 12.67 5.43
C LEU A 160 5.50 12.84 6.64
N SER A 161 5.83 14.07 7.01
CA SER A 161 6.64 14.39 8.18
C SER A 161 6.01 13.89 9.48
N SER A 162 4.68 13.87 9.55
CA SER A 162 3.93 13.34 10.69
C SER A 162 4.21 11.87 10.96
N SER A 163 4.65 11.09 9.98
CA SER A 163 5.01 9.68 10.15
C SER A 163 6.49 9.45 10.48
N GLU A 164 7.31 10.50 10.60
CA GLU A 164 8.73 10.33 10.92
C GLU A 164 8.91 9.76 12.34
N PRO A 165 9.65 8.65 12.53
CA PRO A 165 9.90 8.04 13.83
C PRO A 165 10.98 8.83 14.59
N THR A 166 10.68 10.06 14.99
CA THR A 166 11.66 10.93 15.66
C THR A 166 12.16 10.30 16.97
N LYS A 167 13.32 10.74 17.47
CA LYS A 167 13.84 10.31 18.78
C LYS A 167 12.86 10.52 19.93
N VAL A 168 11.94 11.48 19.81
CA VAL A 168 10.91 11.77 20.83
C VAL A 168 9.82 10.71 20.77
N LYS A 169 9.27 10.44 19.59
CA LYS A 169 8.25 9.39 19.40
C LYS A 169 8.81 8.02 19.77
N ASN A 170 10.06 7.76 19.41
CA ASN A 170 10.71 6.48 19.65
C ASN A 170 10.79 6.09 21.13
N LYS A 171 10.82 7.08 22.05
CA LYS A 171 10.81 6.83 23.50
C LYS A 171 9.46 6.38 24.03
N GLN A 172 8.40 6.58 23.27
CA GLN A 172 7.03 6.22 23.61
C GLN A 172 6.63 4.85 23.02
N LEU A 173 7.50 4.23 22.22
CA LEU A 173 7.27 2.93 21.61
C LEU A 173 7.71 1.81 22.56
N GLU A 174 6.90 0.76 22.64
CA GLU A 174 7.27 -0.47 23.35
C GLU A 174 8.51 -1.12 22.74
N VAL A 175 8.59 -1.12 21.41
CA VAL A 175 9.75 -1.57 20.64
C VAL A 175 10.37 -0.38 19.91
N PRO A 176 11.53 0.12 20.38
CA PRO A 176 12.19 1.26 19.74
C PRO A 176 12.69 0.94 18.33
N VAL A 177 12.47 1.88 17.41
CA VAL A 177 13.05 1.95 16.08
C VAL A 177 14.56 2.22 16.16
N ASP A 178 15.34 1.45 15.41
CA ASP A 178 16.78 1.66 15.29
C ASP A 178 17.10 3.05 14.68
N PRO A 179 18.07 3.81 15.23
CA PRO A 179 18.42 5.15 14.76
C PRO A 179 18.73 5.27 13.26
N SER A 180 19.20 4.19 12.61
CA SER A 180 19.42 4.16 11.16
C SER A 180 18.13 4.39 10.38
N TYR A 181 17.03 3.73 10.76
CA TYR A 181 15.72 3.91 10.14
C TYR A 181 15.14 5.30 10.36
N ILE A 182 15.45 5.97 11.47
CA ILE A 182 15.01 7.36 11.71
C ILE A 182 15.62 8.29 10.67
N ARG A 183 16.93 8.20 10.49
CA ARG A 183 17.67 9.00 9.51
C ARG A 183 17.18 8.70 8.08
N ASP A 184 17.02 7.43 7.77
CA ASP A 184 16.66 6.97 6.43
C ASP A 184 15.21 7.36 6.09
N HIS A 185 14.28 7.30 7.05
CA HIS A 185 12.90 7.74 6.85
C HIS A 185 12.84 9.21 6.45
N LYS A 186 13.49 10.10 7.20
CA LYS A 186 13.53 11.53 6.87
C LYS A 186 14.15 11.80 5.50
N LYS A 187 15.16 11.02 5.11
CA LYS A 187 15.87 11.20 3.85
C LYS A 187 15.07 10.70 2.65
N PHE A 188 14.42 9.54 2.77
CA PHE A 188 13.92 8.80 1.60
C PHE A 188 12.41 8.87 1.41
N ARG A 189 11.62 9.18 2.45
CA ARG A 189 10.13 9.19 2.38
C ARG A 189 9.54 10.05 1.26
N ARG A 190 10.28 11.08 0.83
CA ARG A 190 9.90 12.03 -0.22
C ARG A 190 10.79 11.84 -1.45
N ASN A 191 10.47 10.85 -2.27
CA ASN A 191 11.16 10.61 -3.55
C ASN A 191 10.27 11.04 -4.73
N ILE A 192 10.24 12.34 -5.03
CA ILE A 192 9.42 12.93 -6.11
C ILE A 192 9.73 12.29 -7.46
N THR A 193 10.99 12.00 -7.74
CA THR A 193 11.39 11.37 -9.01
C THR A 193 10.82 9.97 -9.16
N ALA A 194 10.81 9.15 -8.11
CA ALA A 194 10.21 7.82 -8.17
C ALA A 194 8.68 7.92 -8.33
N ILE A 195 8.03 8.80 -7.57
CA ILE A 195 6.57 9.01 -7.65
C ILE A 195 6.17 9.50 -9.06
N GLN A 196 6.91 10.46 -9.64
CA GLN A 196 6.65 10.94 -11.00
C GLN A 196 6.79 9.82 -12.04
N LYS A 197 7.76 8.92 -11.89
CA LYS A 197 7.92 7.77 -12.79
C LYS A 197 6.73 6.82 -12.79
N TYR A 198 6.11 6.60 -11.62
CA TYR A 198 4.86 5.85 -11.54
C TYR A 198 3.73 6.55 -12.30
N ILE A 199 3.55 7.86 -12.07
CA ILE A 199 2.52 8.64 -12.76
C ILE A 199 2.73 8.59 -14.27
N ASN A 200 3.95 8.89 -14.74
CA ASN A 200 4.33 8.86 -16.14
C ASN A 200 4.08 7.49 -16.80
N ALA A 201 4.24 6.39 -16.06
CA ALA A 201 3.97 5.04 -16.56
C ALA A 201 2.48 4.82 -16.92
N CYS A 202 1.57 5.54 -16.26
CA CYS A 202 0.11 5.45 -16.46
C CYS A 202 -0.42 6.38 -17.56
N MET A 203 0.34 7.38 -18.01
CA MET A 203 -0.13 8.37 -19.00
C MET A 203 -0.09 7.85 -20.46
N ALA A 204 -0.80 8.51 -21.39
CA ALA A 204 -0.86 8.19 -22.82
C ALA A 204 -0.56 9.41 -23.74
N PRO A 205 0.39 9.31 -24.69
CA PRO A 205 1.41 8.28 -24.83
C PRO A 205 2.49 8.46 -23.74
N GLY A 206 2.48 7.60 -22.72
CA GLY A 206 3.39 7.70 -21.58
C GLY A 206 4.44 6.60 -21.57
N SER A 207 5.67 7.00 -21.29
CA SER A 207 6.75 6.15 -20.80
C SER A 207 7.17 6.71 -19.44
N TYR A 208 7.73 5.88 -18.56
CA TYR A 208 8.21 6.36 -17.26
C TYR A 208 9.38 7.37 -17.38
N TYR A 209 9.97 7.55 -18.57
CA TYR A 209 10.95 8.62 -18.88
C TYR A 209 10.31 9.90 -19.44
N GLY A 210 9.02 9.88 -19.75
CA GLY A 210 8.35 10.95 -20.46
C GLY A 210 7.95 12.11 -19.55
N ASP A 211 8.83 13.09 -19.41
CA ASP A 211 8.50 14.39 -18.81
C ASP A 211 8.16 15.38 -19.93
N GLN A 212 6.94 15.30 -20.47
CA GLN A 212 6.46 16.28 -21.44
C GLN A 212 5.15 16.91 -20.96
N PRO A 213 5.23 18.03 -20.20
CA PRO A 213 4.08 18.65 -19.56
C PRO A 213 3.01 19.16 -20.54
N ASP A 214 3.35 19.31 -21.82
CA ASP A 214 2.46 19.79 -22.90
C ASP A 214 1.83 18.64 -23.72
N LYS A 215 1.97 17.38 -23.28
CA LYS A 215 1.28 16.24 -23.88
C LYS A 215 -0.06 15.97 -23.20
N SER A 216 -0.94 15.28 -23.92
CA SER A 216 -2.22 14.75 -23.45
C SER A 216 -2.16 14.24 -22.01
N ARG A 217 -3.01 14.79 -21.13
CA ARG A 217 -3.25 14.31 -19.76
C ARG A 217 -4.09 13.02 -19.71
N LYS A 218 -4.34 12.39 -20.85
CA LYS A 218 -5.12 11.16 -20.91
C LYS A 218 -4.30 10.02 -20.30
N LYS A 219 -4.90 9.29 -19.36
CA LYS A 219 -4.35 8.01 -18.88
C LYS A 219 -4.52 6.91 -19.93
N LYS A 220 -3.70 5.87 -19.85
CA LYS A 220 -3.91 4.63 -20.60
C LYS A 220 -5.19 3.97 -20.09
N ASP A 221 -6.02 3.46 -21.00
CA ASP A 221 -7.30 2.83 -20.62
C ASP A 221 -7.11 1.60 -19.72
N SER A 222 -5.92 0.98 -19.71
CA SER A 222 -5.58 -0.21 -18.93
C SER A 222 -4.74 0.05 -17.66
N LYS A 223 -4.42 1.30 -17.33
CA LYS A 223 -3.56 1.63 -16.18
C LYS A 223 -4.00 2.88 -15.45
N ASP A 224 -3.97 2.83 -14.13
CA ASP A 224 -4.28 3.97 -13.28
C ASP A 224 -3.28 4.08 -12.11
N PHE A 225 -3.31 5.20 -11.40
CA PHE A 225 -2.57 5.42 -10.18
C PHE A 225 -3.43 6.19 -9.17
N GLN A 226 -3.04 6.14 -7.91
CA GLN A 226 -3.55 7.04 -6.87
C GLN A 226 -2.41 7.46 -5.94
N LEU A 227 -2.51 8.67 -5.40
CA LEU A 227 -1.67 9.18 -4.32
C LEU A 227 -2.48 9.15 -3.02
N LYS A 228 -2.23 8.14 -2.19
CA LYS A 228 -2.93 7.88 -0.93
C LYS A 228 -2.12 8.40 0.26
N PHE A 229 -2.40 9.62 0.68
CA PHE A 229 -1.74 10.26 1.82
C PHE A 229 -2.46 9.90 3.13
N VAL A 230 -1.68 9.50 4.13
CA VAL A 230 -2.18 9.21 5.48
C VAL A 230 -2.16 10.49 6.31
N ILE A 231 -3.32 10.92 6.78
CA ILE A 231 -3.52 12.19 7.49
C ILE A 231 -3.66 11.93 8.99
N SER A 232 -2.79 12.59 9.76
CA SER A 232 -2.82 12.55 11.23
C SER A 232 -3.00 13.92 11.86
N ARG A 233 -2.67 15.00 11.13
CA ARG A 233 -2.71 16.37 11.64
C ARG A 233 -2.92 17.41 10.54
N GLY A 234 -3.33 18.62 10.90
CA GLY A 234 -3.64 19.68 9.93
C GLY A 234 -2.45 20.09 9.05
N SER A 235 -1.23 20.12 9.61
CA SER A 235 -0.03 20.50 8.86
C SER A 235 0.31 19.54 7.71
N ASP A 236 -0.22 18.31 7.73
CA ASP A 236 0.00 17.31 6.68
C ASP A 236 -0.48 17.82 5.30
N ILE A 237 -1.55 18.61 5.28
CA ILE A 237 -2.13 19.16 4.05
C ILE A 237 -1.17 20.15 3.36
N ALA A 238 -0.58 21.06 4.14
CA ALA A 238 0.39 22.02 3.62
C ALA A 238 1.63 21.31 3.07
N GLU A 239 2.05 20.20 3.68
CA GLU A 239 3.14 19.37 3.15
C GLU A 239 2.76 18.70 1.83
N ILE A 240 1.56 18.11 1.73
CA ILE A 240 1.08 17.51 0.47
C ILE A 240 1.14 18.53 -0.66
N GLU A 241 0.59 19.73 -0.46
CA GLU A 241 0.55 20.78 -1.48
C GLU A 241 1.98 21.22 -1.88
N ASN A 242 2.77 21.66 -0.90
CA ASN A 242 4.03 22.35 -1.16
C ASN A 242 5.19 21.41 -1.53
N ASP A 243 5.21 20.22 -0.93
CA ASP A 243 6.34 19.31 -1.04
C ASP A 243 6.12 18.19 -2.03
N PHE A 244 4.87 17.88 -2.39
CA PHE A 244 4.52 16.86 -3.38
C PHE A 244 3.84 17.45 -4.61
N LEU A 245 2.63 18.01 -4.47
CA LEU A 245 1.78 18.34 -5.62
C LEU A 245 2.36 19.45 -6.50
N LEU A 246 3.01 20.47 -5.93
CA LEU A 246 3.73 21.49 -6.72
C LEU A 246 4.89 20.94 -7.57
N ARG A 247 5.32 19.70 -7.31
CA ARG A 247 6.48 19.07 -7.96
C ARG A 247 6.11 17.86 -8.80
N LEU A 248 4.82 17.48 -8.82
CA LEU A 248 4.31 16.36 -9.60
C LEU A 248 3.47 16.88 -10.76
N ASN A 249 3.63 16.26 -11.92
CA ASN A 249 2.85 16.55 -13.11
C ASN A 249 1.78 15.48 -13.31
N PHE A 250 0.68 15.85 -13.98
CA PHE A 250 -0.43 14.97 -14.37
C PHE A 250 -1.28 14.40 -13.22
N VAL A 251 -1.16 14.98 -12.02
CA VAL A 251 -2.02 14.63 -10.88
C VAL A 251 -3.25 15.50 -10.93
N GLU A 252 -4.43 14.87 -10.99
CA GLU A 252 -5.71 15.55 -10.87
C GLU A 252 -6.32 15.30 -9.48
N ASN A 253 -7.32 16.09 -9.09
CA ASN A 253 -7.96 15.98 -7.77
C ASN A 253 -8.51 14.57 -7.47
N GLU A 254 -8.97 13.85 -8.49
CA GLU A 254 -9.48 12.47 -8.36
C GLU A 254 -8.40 11.43 -8.07
N ASP A 255 -7.13 11.78 -8.26
CA ASP A 255 -5.98 10.91 -7.97
C ASP A 255 -5.48 11.08 -6.55
N ILE A 256 -5.89 12.14 -5.86
CA ILE A 256 -5.44 12.48 -4.52
C ILE A 256 -6.45 11.91 -3.52
N MET A 257 -5.94 11.06 -2.63
CA MET A 257 -6.73 10.41 -1.60
C MET A 257 -6.18 10.74 -0.22
N LEU A 258 -7.07 11.17 0.66
CA LEU A 258 -6.78 11.38 2.06
C LEU A 258 -7.35 10.22 2.87
N MET A 259 -6.46 9.51 3.55
CA MET A 259 -6.78 8.38 4.39
C MET A 259 -6.53 8.75 5.86
N PRO A 260 -7.47 8.50 6.78
CA PRO A 260 -7.20 8.73 8.20
C PRO A 260 -6.06 7.83 8.69
N ALA A 261 -5.16 8.41 9.47
CA ALA A 261 -4.14 7.64 10.16
C ALA A 261 -4.81 6.67 11.13
N GLY A 262 -4.39 5.41 11.07
CA GLY A 262 -5.00 4.30 11.80
C GLY A 262 -3.96 3.57 12.64
N GLY A 263 -4.26 2.31 12.94
CA GLY A 263 -3.51 1.44 13.84
C GLY A 263 -4.44 0.83 14.89
N THR A 264 -5.36 1.64 15.40
CA THR A 264 -6.51 1.23 16.23
C THR A 264 -7.77 1.97 15.76
N GLN A 265 -8.96 1.45 16.09
CA GLN A 265 -10.22 2.15 15.84
C GLN A 265 -10.26 3.52 16.52
N ASP A 266 -9.80 3.64 17.76
CA ASP A 266 -9.79 4.91 18.51
C ASP A 266 -8.93 5.98 17.81
N PHE A 267 -7.72 5.62 17.37
CA PHE A 267 -6.84 6.55 16.66
C PHE A 267 -7.42 6.95 15.30
N MET A 268 -8.04 6.00 14.59
CA MET A 268 -8.72 6.27 13.33
C MET A 268 -9.90 7.24 13.51
N GLN A 269 -10.73 7.05 14.54
CA GLN A 269 -11.87 7.94 14.82
C GLN A 269 -11.43 9.38 15.07
N LYS A 270 -10.30 9.58 15.75
CA LYS A 270 -9.72 10.91 16.02
C LYS A 270 -9.28 11.65 14.77
N THR A 271 -8.76 10.93 13.77
CA THR A 271 -8.25 11.53 12.53
C THR A 271 -9.27 11.54 11.39
N MET A 272 -10.35 10.77 11.50
CA MET A 272 -11.35 10.61 10.43
C MET A 272 -12.05 11.92 10.07
N GLN A 273 -12.56 12.67 11.05
CA GLN A 273 -13.32 13.90 10.77
C GLN A 273 -12.45 14.98 10.14
N ILE A 274 -11.23 15.20 10.65
CA ILE A 274 -10.29 16.17 10.09
C ILE A 274 -9.86 15.77 8.67
N THR A 275 -9.65 14.48 8.42
CA THR A 275 -9.33 13.95 7.08
C THR A 275 -10.47 14.22 6.10
N ALA A 276 -11.71 13.92 6.48
CA ALA A 276 -12.89 14.15 5.64
C ALA A 276 -13.11 15.64 5.36
N MET A 277 -12.97 16.49 6.39
CA MET A 277 -13.05 17.94 6.25
C MET A 277 -12.05 18.47 5.20
N TYR A 278 -10.78 18.06 5.27
CA TYR A 278 -9.77 18.50 4.31
C TYR A 278 -9.99 17.93 2.91
N ALA A 279 -10.50 16.70 2.78
CA ALA A 279 -10.86 16.14 1.49
C ALA A 279 -11.92 17.02 0.80
N VAL A 280 -12.96 17.44 1.54
CA VAL A 280 -13.99 18.36 1.05
C VAL A 280 -13.40 19.74 0.72
N GLU A 281 -12.62 20.32 1.63
CA GLU A 281 -12.02 21.65 1.45
C GLU A 281 -11.15 21.73 0.19
N LYS A 282 -10.34 20.69 -0.06
CA LYS A 282 -9.41 20.64 -1.19
C LYS A 282 -10.02 20.10 -2.48
N GLY A 283 -11.23 19.55 -2.42
CA GLY A 283 -11.85 18.83 -3.53
C GLY A 283 -11.12 17.54 -3.89
N TRP A 284 -10.43 16.92 -2.91
CA TRP A 284 -9.77 15.62 -3.04
C TRP A 284 -10.68 14.49 -2.56
N ARG A 285 -10.25 13.23 -2.72
CA ARG A 285 -11.05 12.08 -2.32
C ARG A 285 -10.74 11.68 -0.88
N PHE A 286 -11.77 11.39 -0.10
CA PHE A 286 -11.62 10.63 1.14
C PHE A 286 -11.55 9.14 0.80
N THR A 287 -10.68 8.40 1.49
CA THR A 287 -10.71 6.93 1.48
C THR A 287 -10.87 6.40 2.91
N PRO A 288 -11.79 5.44 3.13
CA PRO A 288 -11.93 4.75 4.40
C PRO A 288 -10.82 3.70 4.58
N ARG A 289 -10.93 2.95 5.68
CA ARG A 289 -10.24 1.68 5.93
C ARG A 289 -11.30 0.63 6.27
N LEU A 290 -12.06 0.17 5.28
CA LEU A 290 -13.24 -0.67 5.52
C LEU A 290 -12.92 -1.96 6.26
N GLN A 291 -11.69 -2.48 6.12
CA GLN A 291 -11.25 -3.66 6.86
C GLN A 291 -11.28 -3.43 8.38
N ILE A 292 -10.96 -2.22 8.85
CA ILE A 292 -11.03 -1.87 10.27
C ILE A 292 -12.49 -1.74 10.73
N ASP A 293 -13.35 -1.19 9.87
CA ASP A 293 -14.78 -1.05 10.18
C ASP A 293 -15.50 -2.41 10.24
N LEU A 294 -15.07 -3.38 9.41
CA LEU A 294 -15.70 -4.69 9.30
C LEU A 294 -15.11 -5.76 10.23
N PHE A 295 -13.81 -5.68 10.50
CA PHE A 295 -13.06 -6.74 11.18
C PHE A 295 -12.15 -6.22 12.30
N ASP A 296 -12.24 -4.94 12.67
CA ASP A 296 -11.38 -4.31 13.69
C ASP A 296 -9.89 -4.40 13.34
N ASP A 297 -9.02 -4.69 14.30
CA ASP A 297 -7.57 -4.84 14.12
C ASP A 297 -7.14 -6.27 13.73
N THR A 298 -8.10 -7.12 13.35
CA THR A 298 -7.83 -8.50 12.92
C THR A 298 -6.87 -8.51 11.72
N GLN A 299 -5.84 -9.33 11.80
CA GLN A 299 -4.87 -9.48 10.71
C GLN A 299 -5.37 -10.47 9.65
N ASN A 300 -4.82 -10.38 8.45
CA ASN A 300 -5.09 -11.31 7.34
C ASN A 300 -6.57 -11.41 6.90
N VAL A 301 -7.31 -10.31 7.11
CA VAL A 301 -8.70 -10.08 6.67
C VAL A 301 -8.82 -9.15 5.49
#